data_AF-A0A7S3AH72-F1
#
_entry.id   AF-A0A7S3AH72-F1
#
_cell.length_a   1.000
_cell.length_b   1.000
_cell.length_c   1.000
_cell.angle_alpha   90.00
_cell.angle_beta   90.00
_cell.angle_gamma   90.00
#
_symmetry.space_group_name_H-M   'P 1'
#
loop_
_entity.id
_entity.type
_entity.pdbx_description
1 polymer ?
#
loop_
_entity_poly.entity_id
_entity_poly.type
_entity_poly.pdbx_seq_one_letter_code
_entity_poly.pdbx_strand_id
1 'polypeptide(L)'
;VAANPDLGLHLGVVPLGIAFSFCVGWTPSHFIGGLKIQGNSTVVNDVRPMLLQQLEAQGMDPGMWQLPLFCCDELQGESALPVFTSRTTLVEAWVASGRTRETVPDCSVLDLRLLVQQMQTDIFAWHTVQFVAASAAVEAVREAKAKAKVATKDEPPPLEGASDPADEPPPLEGGINWQLVNSSESAPPLECGDGSGEALPSVAE
;
A
#
# COMPACT_ATOMS: atom_id res chain seq x y z
N VAL A 1 2.75 31.30 -6.48
CA VAL A 1 2.01 32.11 -5.47
C VAL A 1 0.90 31.22 -4.94
N ALA A 2 0.89 30.91 -3.64
CA ALA A 2 -0.15 30.06 -3.06
C ALA A 2 -1.49 30.81 -3.07
N ALA A 3 -2.55 30.18 -3.58
CA ALA A 3 -3.81 30.86 -3.89
C ALA A 3 -4.57 31.36 -2.64
N ASN A 4 -4.27 30.85 -1.44
CA ASN A 4 -4.90 31.26 -0.17
C ASN A 4 -3.95 30.95 1.01
N PRO A 5 -3.07 31.89 1.44
CA PRO A 5 -2.09 31.63 2.49
C PRO A 5 -2.71 31.48 3.89
N ASP A 6 -3.91 32.05 4.11
CA ASP A 6 -4.52 32.14 5.45
C ASP A 6 -5.34 30.89 5.85
N LEU A 7 -5.51 29.93 4.95
CA LEU A 7 -6.37 28.76 5.18
C LEU A 7 -5.75 27.68 6.09
N GLY A 8 -4.52 27.89 6.61
CA GLY A 8 -3.88 26.92 7.51
C GLY A 8 -3.74 25.52 6.91
N LEU A 9 -3.64 25.43 5.58
CA LEU A 9 -3.59 24.15 4.88
C LEU A 9 -2.29 23.43 5.18
N HIS A 10 -2.41 22.18 5.63
CA HIS A 10 -1.27 21.30 5.85
C HIS A 10 -1.41 20.03 5.01
N LEU A 11 -0.26 19.48 4.62
CA LEU A 11 -0.20 18.18 3.96
C LEU A 11 -0.03 17.11 5.03
N GLY A 12 -1.02 16.22 5.13
CA GLY A 12 -0.94 15.00 5.92
C GLY A 12 -0.44 13.83 5.08
N VAL A 13 -0.01 12.77 5.77
CA VAL A 13 0.36 11.50 5.14
C VAL A 13 -0.50 10.40 5.75
N VAL A 14 -1.07 9.56 4.90
CA VAL A 14 -1.95 8.45 5.30
C VAL A 14 -1.52 7.18 4.56
N PRO A 15 -1.53 6.00 5.21
CA PRO A 15 -1.30 4.73 4.52
C PRO A 15 -2.35 4.47 3.44
N LEU A 16 -1.94 3.87 2.32
CA LEU A 16 -2.83 3.62 1.18
C LEU A 16 -4.06 2.78 1.56
N GLY A 17 -3.91 1.77 2.42
CA GLY A 17 -5.04 0.93 2.87
C GLY A 17 -6.11 1.73 3.63
N ILE A 18 -5.69 2.68 4.45
CA ILE A 18 -6.61 3.58 5.19
C ILE A 18 -7.26 4.58 4.23
N ALA A 19 -6.49 5.16 3.31
CA ALA A 19 -7.05 6.03 2.28
C ALA A 19 -8.09 5.30 1.42
N PHE A 20 -7.80 4.05 1.05
CA PHE A 20 -8.69 3.19 0.30
C PHE A 20 -9.98 2.94 1.07
N SER A 21 -9.91 2.51 2.33
CA SER A 21 -11.11 2.20 3.14
C SER A 21 -12.06 3.39 3.27
N PHE A 22 -11.53 4.62 3.38
CA PHE A 22 -12.34 5.84 3.34
C PHE A 22 -12.97 6.10 1.96
N CYS A 23 -12.22 5.91 0.88
CA CYS A 23 -12.70 6.21 -0.48
C CYS A 23 -13.71 5.19 -1.02
N VAL A 24 -13.68 3.94 -0.53
CA VAL A 24 -14.66 2.90 -0.90
C VAL A 24 -15.80 2.77 0.12
N GLY A 25 -15.80 3.58 1.18
CA GLY A 25 -16.87 3.59 2.19
C GLY A 25 -16.84 2.42 3.17
N TRP A 26 -15.72 1.70 3.31
CA TRP A 26 -15.56 0.66 4.33
C TRP A 26 -15.37 1.22 5.74
N THR A 27 -14.91 2.47 5.84
CA THR A 27 -14.75 3.17 7.12
C THR A 27 -15.60 4.43 7.11
N PRO A 28 -16.41 4.68 8.16
CA PRO A 28 -17.18 5.90 8.27
C PRO A 28 -16.24 7.12 8.29
N SER A 29 -16.60 8.14 7.51
CA SER A 29 -15.88 9.40 7.45
C SER A 29 -16.82 10.52 7.87
N HIS A 30 -16.37 11.36 8.80
CA HIS A 30 -17.08 12.60 9.17
C HIS A 30 -16.89 13.72 8.14
N PHE A 31 -16.12 13.46 7.08
CA PHE A 31 -15.84 14.45 6.05
C PHE A 31 -17.07 14.68 5.17
N ILE A 32 -17.52 15.94 5.10
CA ILE A 32 -18.61 16.37 4.23
C ILE A 32 -18.03 16.57 2.82
N GLY A 33 -17.89 15.46 2.09
CA GLY A 33 -17.38 15.41 0.72
C GLY A 33 -16.93 14.00 0.34
N GLY A 34 -17.03 13.64 -0.93
CA GLY A 34 -16.50 12.35 -1.40
C GLY A 34 -14.97 12.37 -1.36
N LEU A 35 -14.35 11.51 -0.54
CA LEU A 35 -12.92 11.27 -0.61
C LEU A 35 -12.61 10.43 -1.85
N LYS A 36 -11.52 10.78 -2.53
CA LYS A 36 -11.04 10.04 -3.70
C LYS A 36 -9.54 9.88 -3.66
N ILE A 37 -9.06 8.73 -4.15
CA ILE A 37 -7.65 8.54 -4.44
C ILE A 37 -7.38 9.03 -5.85
N GLN A 38 -6.39 9.90 -6.00
CA GLN A 38 -6.06 10.53 -7.26
C GLN A 38 -4.62 10.19 -7.64
N GLY A 39 -4.45 9.38 -8.69
CA GLY A 39 -3.17 9.22 -9.36
C GLY A 39 -2.84 10.44 -10.24
N ASN A 40 -1.66 10.42 -10.88
CA ASN A 40 -1.26 11.44 -11.84
C ASN A 40 -2.34 11.59 -12.94
N SER A 41 -2.91 12.78 -13.10
CA SER A 41 -4.08 13.00 -13.95
C SER A 41 -3.84 12.68 -15.43
N THR A 42 -2.66 13.00 -15.95
CA THR A 42 -2.29 12.69 -17.34
C THR A 42 -2.29 11.19 -17.55
N VAL A 43 -1.55 10.47 -16.69
CA VAL A 43 -1.44 9.01 -16.76
C VAL A 43 -2.81 8.34 -16.58
N VAL A 44 -3.59 8.79 -15.60
CA VAL A 44 -4.93 8.26 -15.33
C VAL A 44 -5.82 8.44 -16.56
N ASN A 45 -5.84 9.61 -17.18
CA ASN A 45 -6.67 9.88 -18.35
C ASN A 45 -6.29 8.98 -19.54
N ASP A 46 -5.00 8.75 -19.74
CA ASP A 46 -4.49 7.92 -20.84
C ASP A 46 -4.94 6.45 -20.70
N VAL A 47 -4.88 5.90 -19.48
CA VAL A 47 -5.22 4.48 -19.22
C VAL A 47 -6.68 4.26 -18.83
N ARG A 48 -7.45 5.32 -18.59
CA ARG A 48 -8.82 5.26 -18.08
C ARG A 48 -9.75 4.36 -18.91
N PRO A 49 -9.80 4.45 -20.26
CA PRO A 49 -10.74 3.64 -21.03
C PRO A 49 -10.53 2.14 -20.80
N MET A 50 -9.26 1.71 -20.76
CA MET A 50 -8.88 0.33 -20.48
C MET A 50 -9.25 -0.09 -19.05
N LEU A 51 -8.99 0.77 -18.04
CA LEU A 51 -9.39 0.46 -16.66
C LEU A 51 -10.90 0.31 -16.49
N LEU A 52 -11.69 1.17 -17.16
CA LEU A 52 -13.15 1.08 -17.11
C LEU A 52 -13.66 -0.23 -17.74
N GLN A 53 -13.06 -0.65 -18.85
CA GLN A 53 -13.38 -1.92 -19.48
C GLN A 53 -13.04 -3.12 -18.58
N GLN A 54 -11.91 -3.07 -17.86
CA GLN A 54 -11.55 -4.11 -16.89
C GLN A 54 -12.58 -4.23 -15.76
N LEU A 55 -13.03 -3.10 -15.22
CA LEU A 55 -14.02 -3.07 -14.15
C LEU A 55 -15.39 -3.58 -14.63
N GLU A 56 -15.82 -3.15 -15.82
CA GLU A 56 -17.07 -3.63 -16.44
C GLU A 56 -17.05 -5.14 -16.66
N ALA A 57 -15.94 -5.68 -17.18
CA ALA A 57 -15.77 -7.12 -17.37
C ALA A 57 -15.84 -7.94 -16.08
N GLN A 58 -15.59 -7.31 -14.93
CA GLN A 58 -15.66 -7.92 -13.60
C GLN A 58 -16.96 -7.58 -12.86
N GLY A 59 -17.90 -6.90 -13.52
CA GLY A 59 -19.18 -6.49 -12.91
C GLY A 59 -19.03 -5.46 -11.80
N MET A 60 -17.92 -4.70 -11.79
CA MET A 60 -17.64 -3.68 -10.76
C MET A 60 -18.17 -2.31 -11.18
N ASP A 61 -18.68 -1.54 -10.21
CA ASP A 61 -18.99 -0.13 -10.42
C ASP A 61 -17.70 0.67 -10.67
N PRO A 62 -17.57 1.37 -11.82
CA PRO A 62 -16.39 2.17 -12.12
C PRO A 62 -16.15 3.31 -11.14
N GLY A 63 -17.16 3.76 -10.37
CA GLY A 63 -17.04 4.77 -9.34
C GLY A 63 -16.50 6.12 -9.83
N MET A 64 -16.18 7.01 -8.89
CA MET A 64 -15.76 8.40 -9.20
C MET A 64 -14.26 8.58 -9.44
N TRP A 65 -13.45 7.55 -9.20
CA TRP A 65 -12.00 7.63 -9.29
C TRP A 65 -11.40 6.31 -9.76
N GLN A 66 -10.22 6.39 -10.36
CA GLN A 66 -9.43 5.26 -10.81
C GLN A 66 -7.99 5.47 -10.34
N LEU A 67 -7.36 4.44 -9.80
CA LEU A 67 -5.93 4.43 -9.50
C LEU A 67 -5.25 3.30 -10.29
N PRO A 68 -4.49 3.63 -11.35
CA PRO A 68 -3.72 2.64 -12.08
C PRO A 68 -2.55 2.14 -11.23
N LEU A 69 -2.42 0.82 -11.20
CA LEU A 69 -1.27 0.09 -10.72
C LEU A 69 -0.56 -0.52 -11.91
N PHE A 70 0.76 -0.43 -11.92
CA PHE A 70 1.60 -0.96 -12.99
C PHE A 70 2.32 -2.21 -12.49
N CYS A 71 2.26 -3.29 -13.28
CA CYS A 71 2.92 -4.55 -13.00
C CYS A 71 3.83 -4.92 -14.17
N CYS A 72 5.05 -5.34 -13.88
CA CYS A 72 6.05 -5.75 -14.86
C CYS A 72 6.52 -7.15 -14.51
N ASP A 73 6.22 -8.11 -15.37
CA ASP A 73 6.45 -9.54 -15.12
C ASP A 73 7.94 -9.85 -15.00
N GLU A 74 8.78 -9.13 -15.72
CA GLU A 74 10.24 -9.29 -15.73
C GLU A 74 10.94 -8.68 -14.50
N LEU A 75 10.19 -8.03 -13.62
CA LEU A 75 10.65 -7.57 -12.30
C LEU A 75 10.10 -8.46 -11.16
N GLN A 76 9.27 -9.46 -11.47
CA GLN A 76 8.79 -10.42 -10.48
C GLN A 76 9.90 -11.41 -10.10
N GLY A 77 9.88 -11.85 -8.85
CA GLY A 77 10.72 -12.94 -8.34
C GLY A 77 9.89 -13.97 -7.60
N GLU A 78 10.52 -15.06 -7.16
CA GLU A 78 9.84 -16.18 -6.48
C GLU A 78 9.09 -15.76 -5.21
N SER A 79 9.57 -14.72 -4.52
CA SER A 79 9.01 -14.24 -3.25
C SER A 79 8.38 -12.85 -3.30
N ALA A 80 8.44 -12.17 -4.45
CA ALA A 80 8.01 -10.78 -4.55
C ALA A 80 7.42 -10.43 -5.92
N LEU A 81 6.20 -9.90 -5.91
CA LEU A 81 5.52 -9.29 -7.05
C LEU A 81 5.44 -7.78 -6.81
N PRO A 82 6.33 -6.99 -7.44
CA PRO A 82 6.32 -5.54 -7.26
C PRO A 82 5.16 -4.91 -8.02
N VAL A 83 4.39 -4.07 -7.33
CA VAL A 83 3.27 -3.31 -7.87
C VAL A 83 3.56 -1.82 -7.69
N PHE A 84 3.54 -1.07 -8.80
CA PHE A 84 3.93 0.33 -8.82
C PHE A 84 2.71 1.24 -8.94
N THR A 85 2.69 2.34 -8.19
CA THR A 85 1.62 3.36 -8.30
C THR A 85 1.91 4.42 -9.38
N SER A 86 3.07 4.34 -10.04
CA SER A 86 3.44 5.22 -11.15
C SER A 86 4.41 4.53 -12.12
N ARG A 87 4.31 4.88 -13.40
CA ARG A 87 5.25 4.43 -14.43
C ARG A 87 6.68 4.92 -14.15
N THR A 88 6.84 6.10 -13.55
CA THR A 88 8.16 6.64 -13.19
C THR A 88 8.89 5.71 -12.21
N THR A 89 8.21 5.29 -11.15
CA THR A 89 8.80 4.39 -10.13
C THR A 89 9.11 3.01 -10.69
N LEU A 90 8.29 2.52 -11.63
CA LEU A 90 8.59 1.28 -12.36
C LEU A 90 9.88 1.41 -13.18
N VAL A 91 10.03 2.49 -13.94
CA VAL A 91 11.23 2.75 -14.73
C VAL A 91 12.47 2.92 -13.84
N GLU A 92 12.33 3.57 -12.70
CA GLU A 92 13.42 3.68 -11.70
C GLU A 92 13.84 2.29 -11.18
N ALA A 93 12.88 1.43 -10.84
CA ALA A 93 13.16 0.05 -10.42
C ALA A 93 13.80 -0.78 -11.55
N TRP A 94 13.37 -0.59 -12.80
CA TRP A 94 13.98 -1.22 -13.97
C TRP A 94 15.45 -0.85 -14.11
N VAL A 95 15.76 0.45 -14.03
CA VAL A 95 17.15 0.93 -14.09
C VAL A 95 17.96 0.43 -12.89
N ALA A 96 17.37 0.43 -11.70
CA ALA A 96 18.02 -0.09 -10.50
C ALA A 96 18.34 -1.60 -10.59
N SER A 97 17.62 -2.35 -11.42
CA SER A 97 17.92 -3.77 -11.72
C SER A 97 19.10 -3.97 -12.68
N GLY A 98 19.76 -2.90 -13.12
CA GLY A 98 20.93 -2.95 -14.02
C GLY A 98 20.57 -2.92 -15.51
N ARG A 99 19.32 -2.60 -15.85
CA ARG A 99 18.81 -2.53 -17.24
C ARG A 99 18.72 -1.08 -17.72
N THR A 100 18.59 -0.84 -19.03
CA THR A 100 18.52 0.52 -19.58
C THR A 100 17.07 1.02 -19.68
N ARG A 101 16.88 2.35 -19.67
CA ARG A 101 15.54 2.96 -19.70
C ARG A 101 14.78 2.65 -20.99
N GLU A 102 15.51 2.46 -22.10
CA GLU A 102 14.96 2.20 -23.43
C GLU A 102 14.43 0.76 -23.58
N THR A 103 14.78 -0.12 -22.66
CA THR A 103 14.39 -1.55 -22.69
C THR A 103 13.21 -1.87 -21.78
N VAL A 104 12.57 -0.85 -21.19
CA VAL A 104 11.39 -1.05 -20.33
C VAL A 104 10.26 -1.64 -21.18
N PRO A 105 9.73 -2.81 -20.81
CA PRO A 105 8.69 -3.49 -21.57
C PRO A 105 7.34 -2.79 -21.41
N ASP A 106 6.40 -3.17 -22.27
CA ASP A 106 5.00 -2.84 -22.05
C ASP A 106 4.49 -3.58 -20.80
N CYS A 107 4.04 -2.80 -19.84
CA CYS A 107 3.62 -3.31 -18.52
C CYS A 107 2.11 -3.49 -18.49
N SER A 108 1.65 -4.49 -17.73
CA SER A 108 0.23 -4.60 -17.44
C SER A 108 -0.19 -3.51 -16.47
N VAL A 109 -1.43 -3.06 -16.63
CA VAL A 109 -2.00 -1.99 -15.80
C VAL A 109 -3.34 -2.47 -15.26
N LEU A 110 -3.55 -2.28 -13.96
CA LEU A 110 -4.70 -2.77 -13.21
C LEU A 110 -5.30 -1.66 -12.35
N ASP A 111 -6.62 -1.62 -12.16
CA ASP A 111 -7.24 -0.73 -11.17
C ASP A 111 -7.00 -1.27 -9.75
N LEU A 112 -6.61 -0.40 -8.81
CA LEU A 112 -6.40 -0.78 -7.40
C LEU A 112 -7.59 -1.53 -6.80
N ARG A 113 -8.83 -1.16 -7.14
CA ARG A 113 -10.02 -1.81 -6.58
C ARG A 113 -10.15 -3.25 -7.08
N LEU A 114 -9.81 -3.48 -8.34
CA LEU A 114 -9.82 -4.83 -8.90
C LEU A 114 -8.74 -5.69 -8.23
N LEU A 115 -7.53 -5.16 -8.00
CA LEU A 115 -6.51 -5.86 -7.23
C LEU A 115 -7.01 -6.20 -5.82
N VAL A 116 -7.61 -5.24 -5.12
CA VAL A 116 -8.12 -5.46 -3.76
C VAL A 116 -9.24 -6.51 -3.76
N GLN A 117 -10.14 -6.50 -4.74
CA GLN A 117 -11.16 -7.55 -4.88
C GLN A 117 -10.53 -8.93 -5.12
N GLN A 118 -9.51 -9.01 -5.96
CA GLN A 118 -8.81 -10.27 -6.21
C GLN A 118 -8.09 -10.77 -4.95
N MET A 119 -7.48 -9.86 -4.17
CA MET A 119 -6.85 -10.14 -2.87
C MET A 119 -7.81 -10.70 -1.82
N GLN A 120 -9.12 -10.52 -2.00
CA GLN A 120 -10.15 -11.13 -1.13
C GLN A 120 -10.44 -12.60 -1.49
N THR A 121 -9.77 -13.15 -2.50
CA THR A 121 -9.89 -14.54 -2.93
C THR A 121 -8.61 -15.31 -2.62
N ASP A 122 -8.69 -16.60 -2.32
CA ASP A 122 -7.51 -17.44 -2.01
C ASP A 122 -6.81 -18.02 -3.26
N ILE A 123 -7.04 -17.43 -4.43
CA ILE A 123 -6.61 -18.00 -5.72
C ILE A 123 -5.12 -17.72 -6.00
N PHE A 124 -4.50 -16.78 -5.29
CA PHE A 124 -3.14 -16.32 -5.54
C PHE A 124 -2.36 -16.07 -4.24
N ALA A 125 -1.03 -16.17 -4.33
CA ALA A 125 -0.10 -15.91 -3.23
C ALA A 125 0.04 -14.41 -2.92
N TRP A 126 -1.03 -13.76 -2.45
CA TRP A 126 -1.11 -12.31 -2.24
C TRP A 126 -0.06 -11.74 -1.27
N HIS A 127 0.50 -12.58 -0.39
CA HIS A 127 1.59 -12.21 0.50
C HIS A 127 2.88 -11.81 -0.25
N THR A 128 3.02 -12.19 -1.52
CA THR A 128 4.14 -11.80 -2.37
C THR A 128 4.00 -10.39 -2.95
N VAL A 129 2.79 -9.79 -2.92
CA VAL A 129 2.56 -8.47 -3.50
C VAL A 129 3.24 -7.39 -2.66
N GLN A 130 4.13 -6.61 -3.29
CA GLN A 130 4.86 -5.52 -2.67
C GLN A 130 4.56 -4.21 -3.38
N PHE A 131 3.92 -3.27 -2.69
CA PHE A 131 3.69 -1.93 -3.23
C PHE A 131 4.98 -1.12 -3.20
N VAL A 132 5.45 -0.70 -4.36
CA VAL A 132 6.66 0.12 -4.50
C VAL A 132 6.25 1.59 -4.57
N ALA A 133 6.56 2.32 -3.51
CA ALA A 133 6.30 3.76 -3.40
C ALA A 133 7.41 4.58 -4.08
N ALA A 134 7.04 5.73 -4.65
CA ALA A 134 8.02 6.71 -5.12
C ALA A 134 8.89 7.22 -3.97
N SER A 135 10.18 7.47 -4.22
CA SER A 135 11.11 7.97 -3.19
C SER A 135 10.61 9.26 -2.52
N ALA A 136 9.99 10.16 -3.29
CA ALA A 136 9.40 11.38 -2.74
C ALA A 136 8.28 11.12 -1.71
N ALA A 137 7.48 10.07 -1.89
CA ALA A 137 6.45 9.68 -0.92
C ALA A 137 7.08 9.10 0.36
N VAL A 138 8.16 8.32 0.22
CA VAL A 138 8.93 7.80 1.37
C VAL A 138 9.53 8.94 2.18
N GLU A 139 10.11 9.95 1.52
CA GLU A 139 10.63 11.14 2.20
C GLU A 139 9.52 11.94 2.89
N ALA A 140 8.36 12.13 2.24
CA ALA A 140 7.22 12.79 2.88
C ALA A 140 6.76 12.07 4.17
N VAL A 141 6.74 10.73 4.17
CA VAL A 141 6.46 9.94 5.39
C VAL A 141 7.52 10.18 6.46
N ARG A 142 8.82 10.21 6.08
CA ARG A 142 9.93 10.45 7.02
C ARG A 142 9.84 11.83 7.66
N GLU A 143 9.59 12.87 6.86
CA GLU A 143 9.39 14.24 7.34
C GLU A 143 8.19 14.36 8.26
N ALA A 144 7.05 13.76 7.90
CA ALA A 144 5.85 13.75 8.73
C ALA A 144 6.11 13.09 10.09
N LYS A 145 6.80 11.95 10.11
CA LYS A 145 7.20 11.26 11.35
C LYS A 145 8.17 12.08 12.20
N ALA A 146 9.11 12.79 11.58
CA ALA A 146 10.04 13.66 12.29
C ALA A 146 9.30 14.83 12.98
N LYS A 147 8.39 15.49 12.26
CA LYS A 147 7.56 16.59 12.79
C LYS A 147 6.67 16.13 13.96
N ALA A 148 6.05 14.96 13.84
CA ALA A 148 5.25 14.39 14.92
C ALA A 148 6.07 14.12 16.19
N LYS A 149 7.29 13.59 16.06
CA LYS A 149 8.19 13.33 17.20
C LYS A 149 8.66 14.60 17.91
N VAL A 150 8.80 15.71 17.19
CA VAL A 150 9.16 17.01 17.76
C VAL A 150 7.96 17.59 18.52
N ALA A 151 6.76 17.54 17.94
CA ALA A 151 5.54 18.02 18.59
C ALA A 151 5.22 17.28 19.91
N THR A 152 5.61 16.01 20.04
CA THR A 152 5.46 15.24 21.30
C THR A 152 6.54 15.49 22.34
N LYS A 153 7.61 16.21 21.99
CA LYS A 153 8.72 16.57 22.90
C LYS A 153 8.63 17.99 23.44
N ASP A 154 7.79 18.83 22.85
CA ASP A 154 7.42 20.11 23.43
C ASP A 154 6.40 19.86 24.55
N GLU A 155 6.93 19.86 25.77
CA GLU A 155 6.19 19.81 27.04
C GLU A 155 5.06 20.86 27.03
N PRO A 156 3.83 20.51 27.42
CA PRO A 156 2.78 21.51 27.57
C PRO A 156 3.22 22.54 28.63
N PRO A 157 2.97 23.84 28.43
CA PRO A 157 3.23 24.84 29.48
C PRO A 157 2.52 24.38 30.77
N PRO A 158 3.13 24.57 31.95
CA PRO A 158 2.52 24.12 33.20
C PRO A 158 1.16 24.80 33.34
N LEU A 159 0.10 23.99 33.30
CA LEU A 159 -1.24 24.41 33.66
C LEU A 159 -1.25 24.61 35.18
N GLU A 160 -0.78 25.77 35.63
CA GLU A 160 -1.12 26.27 36.95
C GLU A 160 -2.62 26.57 36.99
N GLY A 161 -3.36 25.69 37.66
CA GLY A 161 -4.66 26.01 38.25
C GLY A 161 -5.89 25.59 37.44
N ALA A 162 -6.33 24.34 37.64
CA ALA A 162 -7.76 24.02 37.75
C ALA A 162 -7.93 22.67 38.45
N SER A 163 -8.45 22.75 39.66
CA SER A 163 -8.93 21.69 40.54
C SER A 163 -10.18 20.99 39.98
N ASP A 164 -10.14 19.65 39.89
CA ASP A 164 -11.07 18.67 40.50
C ASP A 164 -11.23 17.37 39.65
N PRO A 165 -11.26 16.17 40.28
CA PRO A 165 -11.25 14.89 39.58
C PRO A 165 -12.67 14.30 39.50
N ALA A 166 -13.45 14.65 38.47
CA ALA A 166 -14.72 13.98 38.20
C ALA A 166 -15.21 14.25 36.77
N ASP A 167 -14.57 13.67 35.76
CA ASP A 167 -15.23 13.29 34.50
C ASP A 167 -14.24 12.52 33.61
N GLU A 168 -14.11 11.23 33.89
CA GLU A 168 -13.42 10.30 33.00
C GLU A 168 -14.49 9.66 32.09
N PRO A 169 -14.52 9.94 30.77
CA PRO A 169 -15.41 9.23 29.86
C PRO A 169 -14.99 7.76 29.76
N PRO A 170 -15.95 6.81 29.70
CA PRO A 170 -15.64 5.39 29.70
C PRO A 170 -14.82 4.99 28.46
N PRO A 171 -13.97 3.95 28.57
CA PRO A 171 -13.09 3.53 27.50
C PRO A 171 -13.89 3.02 26.31
N LEU A 172 -13.49 3.44 25.10
CA LEU A 172 -14.00 2.92 23.84
C LEU A 172 -13.49 1.48 23.66
N GLU A 173 -14.24 0.50 24.17
CA GLU A 173 -14.08 -0.90 23.77
C GLU A 173 -14.52 -1.04 22.29
N GLY A 174 -13.57 -1.37 21.41
CA GLY A 174 -13.86 -1.60 19.99
C GLY A 174 -12.70 -1.38 19.01
N GLY A 175 -11.51 -1.02 19.47
CA GLY A 175 -10.33 -0.95 18.61
C GLY A 175 -9.82 -2.34 18.24
N ILE A 176 -9.98 -2.75 16.98
CA ILE A 176 -9.28 -3.91 16.42
C ILE A 176 -7.76 -3.64 16.56
N ASN A 177 -7.10 -4.44 17.39
CA ASN A 177 -5.67 -4.35 17.64
C ASN A 177 -4.89 -5.02 16.50
N TRP A 178 -4.44 -4.21 15.53
CA TRP A 178 -3.57 -4.66 14.43
C TRP A 178 -2.10 -4.88 14.84
N GLN A 179 -1.73 -4.75 16.13
CA GLN A 179 -0.36 -5.03 16.58
C GLN A 179 -0.03 -6.53 16.69
N LEU A 180 -0.96 -7.44 16.42
CA LEU A 180 -0.77 -8.88 16.58
C LEU A 180 -0.45 -9.65 15.28
N VAL A 181 0.12 -9.00 14.26
CA VAL A 181 0.60 -9.69 13.03
C VAL A 181 2.12 -9.60 12.85
N ASN A 182 2.85 -9.18 13.89
CA ASN A 182 4.30 -9.04 13.84
C ASN A 182 5.02 -9.83 14.95
N SER A 183 4.49 -11.01 15.28
CA SER A 183 5.24 -12.00 16.06
C SER A 183 5.88 -13.00 15.12
N SER A 184 7.16 -12.79 14.87
CA SER A 184 8.08 -13.80 14.37
C SER A 184 8.16 -14.93 15.40
N GLU A 185 7.43 -16.02 15.20
CA GLU A 185 7.75 -17.29 15.85
C GLU A 185 8.81 -18.01 15.00
N SER A 186 9.96 -18.20 15.63
CA SER A 186 11.10 -18.98 15.17
C SER A 186 10.66 -20.40 14.81
N ALA A 187 10.74 -20.77 13.54
CA ALA A 187 10.72 -22.18 13.15
C ALA A 187 11.99 -22.87 13.68
N PRO A 188 11.91 -24.10 14.22
CA PRO A 188 13.10 -24.85 14.61
C PRO A 188 13.88 -25.34 13.37
N PRO A 189 15.21 -25.56 13.48
CA PRO A 189 16.03 -26.00 12.37
C PRO A 189 15.67 -27.43 11.96
N LEU A 190 15.55 -27.65 10.65
CA LEU A 190 15.47 -28.99 10.08
C LEU A 190 16.80 -29.71 10.29
N GLU A 191 16.77 -30.79 11.07
CA GLU A 191 17.90 -31.72 11.16
C GLU A 191 18.11 -32.42 9.80
N CYS A 192 19.33 -32.30 9.27
CA CYS A 192 19.81 -33.11 8.17
C CYS A 192 19.91 -34.57 8.63
N GLY A 193 18.98 -35.41 8.19
CA GLY A 193 19.12 -36.86 8.26
C GLY A 193 19.95 -37.36 7.07
N ASP A 194 21.20 -37.71 7.33
CA ASP A 194 22.00 -38.58 6.46
C ASP A 194 21.32 -39.95 6.35
N GLY A 195 21.08 -40.39 5.12
CA GLY A 195 20.39 -41.65 4.82
C GLY A 195 20.69 -42.12 3.41
N SER A 196 21.91 -42.64 3.25
CA SER A 196 22.40 -43.65 2.29
C SER A 196 21.38 -44.22 1.28
N GLY A 197 21.83 -44.27 0.02
CA GLY A 197 21.00 -44.51 -1.15
C GLY A 197 20.45 -45.91 -1.35
N GLU A 198 19.59 -46.03 -2.35
CA GLU A 198 19.37 -47.26 -3.09
C GLU A 198 18.95 -46.95 -4.53
N ALA A 199 19.38 -47.83 -5.43
CA ALA A 199 19.49 -47.63 -6.85
C ALA A 199 18.17 -47.84 -7.62
N LEU A 200 18.08 -47.16 -8.77
CA LEU A 200 17.10 -47.39 -9.83
C LEU A 200 17.16 -48.83 -10.37
N PRO A 201 16.03 -49.48 -10.66
CA PRO A 201 16.00 -50.53 -11.67
C PRO A 201 15.62 -49.96 -13.04
N SER A 202 16.57 -50.09 -13.96
CA SER A 202 16.37 -50.15 -15.40
C SER A 202 15.38 -51.26 -15.76
N VAL A 203 14.38 -50.97 -16.59
CA VAL A 203 13.72 -52.00 -17.40
C VAL A 203 13.62 -51.48 -18.82
N ALA A 204 14.35 -52.17 -19.70
CA ALA A 204 14.18 -52.15 -21.13
C ALA A 204 13.21 -53.27 -21.52
N GLU A 205 12.23 -52.95 -22.37
CA GLU A 205 11.99 -53.54 -23.70
C GLU A 205 10.89 -52.76 -24.41
#